data_AF-A0A9E0XI00-F1
#
_entry.id   AF-A0A9E0XI00-F1
#
_cell.length_a   1.000
_cell.length_b   1.000
_cell.length_c   1.000
_cell.angle_alpha   90.00
_cell.angle_beta   90.00
_cell.angle_gamma   90.00
#
_symmetry.space_group_name_H-M   'P 1'
#
loop_
_entity.id
_entity.type
_entity.pdbx_description
1 polymer ?
#
loop_
_entity_poly.entity_id
_entity_poly.type
_entity_poly.pdbx_seq_one_letter_code
_entity_poly.pdbx_strand_id
1 'polypeptide(L)'
;MDLREYLDKKKITYGAFAETLGVHEQTIKNIACGIRKPGLKLALRIEELSEGNVTPRELIDSFENGSKTTFKRKSFRKNSKIN
;
A
#
# COMPACT_ATOMS: atom_id res chain seq x y z
N MET A 1 1.88 13.86 -1.52
CA MET A 1 0.79 13.12 -0.86
C MET A 1 0.97 11.65 -1.16
N ASP A 2 1.00 10.80 -0.14
CA ASP A 2 1.28 9.38 -0.34
C ASP A 2 0.00 8.58 -0.63
N LEU A 3 0.13 7.45 -1.33
CA LEU A 3 -1.00 6.59 -1.70
C LEU A 3 -1.86 6.19 -0.49
N ARG A 4 -1.22 5.92 0.65
CA ARG A 4 -1.92 5.58 1.89
C ARG A 4 -2.80 6.73 2.37
N GLU A 5 -2.27 7.95 2.34
CA GLU A 5 -2.98 9.15 2.78
C GLU A 5 -4.16 9.47 1.85
N TYR A 6 -3.99 9.24 0.55
CA TYR A 6 -5.06 9.35 -0.44
C TYR A 6 -6.22 8.40 -0.17
N LEU A 7 -5.92 7.12 0.03
CA LEU A 7 -6.94 6.10 0.30
C LEU A 7 -7.68 6.38 1.60
N ASP A 8 -6.97 6.83 2.64
CA ASP A 8 -7.56 7.18 3.94
C ASP A 8 -8.49 8.41 3.83
N LYS A 9 -8.04 9.48 3.17
CA LYS A 9 -8.86 10.70 2.94
C LYS A 9 -10.13 10.41 2.14
N LYS A 10 -10.03 9.56 1.11
CA LYS A 10 -11.18 9.18 0.27
C LYS A 10 -12.01 8.05 0.88
N LYS A 11 -11.60 7.48 2.03
CA LYS A 11 -12.21 6.31 2.68
C LYS A 11 -12.34 5.10 1.72
N ILE A 12 -11.37 4.94 0.82
CA ILE A 12 -11.31 3.85 -0.14
C ILE A 12 -10.48 2.71 0.48
N THR A 13 -11.02 1.50 0.49
CA THR A 13 -10.27 0.32 0.94
C THR A 13 -9.24 -0.10 -0.09
N TYR A 14 -8.15 -0.73 0.36
CA TYR A 14 -7.13 -1.29 -0.55
C TYR A 14 -7.74 -2.27 -1.55
N GLY A 15 -8.71 -3.09 -1.11
CA GLY A 15 -9.42 -4.04 -1.96
C GLY A 15 -10.18 -3.35 -3.09
N ALA A 16 -11.01 -2.36 -2.78
CA ALA A 16 -11.78 -1.62 -3.78
C ALA A 16 -10.88 -0.91 -4.79
N PHE A 17 -9.79 -0.29 -4.31
CA PHE A 17 -8.83 0.36 -5.20
C PHE A 17 -8.10 -0.65 -6.11
N ALA A 18 -7.77 -1.82 -5.57
CA ALA A 18 -7.11 -2.89 -6.31
C ALA A 18 -8.01 -3.53 -7.37
N GLU A 19 -9.30 -3.74 -7.05
CA GLU A 19 -10.32 -4.18 -8.01
C GLU A 19 -10.42 -3.22 -9.19
N THR A 20 -10.46 -1.92 -8.91
CA THR A 20 -10.51 -0.88 -9.95
C THR A 20 -9.27 -0.89 -10.85
N LEU A 21 -8.09 -1.18 -10.27
CA LEU A 21 -6.82 -1.32 -11.00
C LEU A 21 -6.65 -2.66 -11.72
N GLY A 22 -7.47 -3.66 -11.38
CA GLY A 22 -7.32 -5.03 -11.85
C GLY A 22 -6.08 -5.74 -11.29
N VAL A 23 -5.71 -5.44 -10.05
CA VAL A 23 -4.57 -6.08 -9.35
C VAL A 23 -5.01 -6.69 -8.02
N HIS A 24 -4.19 -7.57 -7.47
CA HIS A 24 -4.44 -8.14 -6.14
C HIS A 24 -4.26 -7.08 -5.04
N GLU A 25 -5.15 -7.04 -4.04
CA GLU A 25 -5.12 -6.11 -2.90
C GLU A 25 -3.74 -6.00 -2.26
N GLN A 26 -3.10 -7.14 -2.00
CA GLN A 26 -1.76 -7.20 -1.41
C GLN A 26 -0.70 -6.41 -2.21
N THR A 27 -0.87 -6.26 -3.52
CA THR A 27 0.02 -5.45 -4.36
C THR A 27 -0.07 -3.98 -3.98
N ILE A 28 -1.30 -3.45 -3.88
CA ILE A 28 -1.53 -2.05 -3.47
C ILE A 28 -1.03 -1.84 -2.04
N LYS A 29 -1.29 -2.77 -1.13
CA LYS A 29 -0.80 -2.71 0.24
C LYS A 29 0.72 -2.65 0.30
N ASN A 30 1.42 -3.48 -0.46
CA ASN A 30 2.88 -3.49 -0.52
C ASN A 30 3.45 -2.18 -1.10
N ILE A 31 2.77 -1.57 -2.08
CA ILE A 31 3.16 -0.27 -2.65
C ILE A 31 2.92 0.84 -1.62
N ALA A 32 1.75 0.89 -1.00
CA ALA A 32 1.40 1.89 0.01
C ALA A 32 2.28 1.80 1.27
N CYS A 33 2.76 0.61 1.61
CA CYS A 33 3.72 0.40 2.70
C CYS A 33 5.20 0.62 2.29
N GLY A 34 5.48 0.97 1.03
CA GLY A 34 6.85 1.12 0.53
C GLY A 34 7.65 -0.19 0.50
N ILE A 35 7.00 -1.35 0.58
CA ILE A 35 7.64 -2.68 0.51
C ILE A 35 7.99 -3.03 -0.93
N ARG A 36 7.16 -2.58 -1.89
CA ARG A 36 7.32 -2.89 -3.32
C ARG A 36 7.26 -1.63 -4.16
N LYS A 37 8.26 -1.46 -5.02
CA LYS A 37 8.24 -0.43 -6.06
C LYS A 37 7.21 -0.79 -7.16
N PRO A 38 6.25 0.08 -7.48
CA PRO A 38 5.35 -0.15 -8.60
C PRO A 38 6.11 -0.05 -9.94
N GLY A 39 5.69 -0.84 -10.92
CA GLY A 39 6.14 -0.66 -12.30
C GLY A 39 5.54 0.62 -12.90
N LEU A 40 6.22 1.22 -13.88
CA LEU A 40 5.80 2.50 -14.49
C LEU A 40 4.34 2.49 -14.97
N LYS A 41 3.91 1.43 -15.66
CA LYS A 41 2.52 1.27 -16.13
C LYS A 41 1.50 1.30 -14.99
N LEU A 42 1.83 0.70 -13.85
CA LEU A 42 0.94 0.67 -12.69
C LEU A 42 0.92 2.03 -12.00
N ALA A 43 2.07 2.69 -11.88
CA ALA A 43 2.18 4.02 -11.30
C ALA A 43 1.35 5.05 -12.08
N LEU A 44 1.41 5.03 -13.42
CA LEU A 44 0.59 5.91 -14.26
C LEU A 44 -0.92 5.64 -14.10
N ARG A 45 -1.33 4.37 -14.02
CA ARG A 45 -2.74 4.05 -13.74
C ARG A 45 -3.20 4.52 -12.36
N ILE A 46 -2.33 4.45 -11.35
CA ILE A 46 -2.62 4.96 -10.01
C ILE A 46 -2.80 6.48 -10.06
N GLU A 47 -1.95 7.19 -10.82
CA GLU A 47 -2.06 8.62 -11.04
C GLU A 47 -3.37 9.00 -11.74
N GLU A 48 -3.73 8.29 -12.81
CA GLU A 48 -4.99 8.49 -13.53
C GLU A 48 -6.21 8.30 -12.62
N LEU A 49 -6.26 7.19 -11.87
CA LEU A 49 -7.38 6.89 -10.95
C LEU A 49 -7.41 7.77 -9.71
N SER A 50 -6.28 8.35 -9.34
CA SER A 50 -6.19 9.32 -8.25
C SER A 50 -6.36 10.76 -8.74
N GLU A 51 -6.67 10.98 -10.02
CA GLU A 51 -6.83 12.32 -10.61
C GLU A 51 -5.61 13.22 -10.36
N GLY A 52 -4.40 12.63 -10.39
CA GLY A 52 -3.14 13.35 -10.13
C GLY A 52 -2.85 13.63 -8.64
N ASN A 53 -3.67 13.15 -7.70
CA ASN A 53 -3.39 13.32 -6.27
C ASN A 53 -2.21 12.45 -5.79
N VAL A 54 -1.91 11.35 -6.49
CA VAL A 54 -0.78 10.47 -6.20
C VAL A 54 0.05 10.32 -7.47
N THR A 55 1.23 10.93 -7.48
CA THR A 55 2.13 10.89 -8.63
C THR A 55 3.06 9.68 -8.60
N PRO A 56 3.59 9.22 -9.75
CA PRO A 56 4.59 8.17 -9.80
C PRO A 56 5.83 8.49 -8.98
N ARG A 57 6.20 9.77 -8.88
CA ARG A 57 7.33 10.24 -8.08
C ARG A 57 7.10 9.99 -6.59
N GLU A 58 5.94 10.37 -6.06
CA GLU A 58 5.60 10.15 -4.65
C GLU A 58 5.54 8.67 -4.28
N LEU A 59 5.07 7.81 -5.20
CA LEU A 59 5.11 6.35 -5.01
C LEU A 59 6.55 5.81 -4.90
N ILE A 60 7.49 6.40 -5.63
CA ILE A 60 8.91 6.02 -5.58
C ILE A 60 9.54 6.56 -4.29
N ASP A 61 9.29 7.83 -3.96
CA ASP A 61 9.80 8.47 -2.75
C ASP A 61 9.30 7.72 -1.50
N SER A 62 8.03 7.29 -1.49
CA SER A 62 7.47 6.42 -0.44
C SER A 62 8.19 5.08 -0.30
N PHE A 63 8.63 4.48 -1.42
CA PHE A 63 9.39 3.23 -1.41
C PHE A 63 10.79 3.42 -0.83
N GLU A 64 11.50 4.48 -1.24
CA GLU A 64 12.85 4.79 -0.74
C GLU A 64 12.85 5.14 0.76
N ASN A 65 11.77 5.80 1.22
CA ASN A 65 11.58 6.16 2.63
C ASN A 65 10.96 5.03 3.50
N GLY A 66 10.42 3.97 2.89
CA GLY A 66 9.65 2.89 3.54
C GLY A 66 10.44 1.93 4.44
N SER A 67 11.75 2.13 4.61
CA SER A 67 12.64 1.21 5.35
C SER A 67 12.55 1.28 6.89
N LYS A 68 11.78 2.21 7.48
CA LYS A 68 11.82 2.46 8.94
C LYS A 68 10.61 1.98 9.75
N THR A 69 9.53 1.47 9.16
CA THR A 69 8.47 0.88 9.98
C THR A 69 8.83 -0.55 10.39
N THR A 70 9.52 -0.65 11.52
CA THR A 70 9.62 -1.85 12.34
C THR A 70 8.20 -2.36 12.64
N PHE A 71 7.68 -3.26 11.80
CA PHE A 71 6.56 -4.11 12.19
C PHE A 71 7.07 -4.95 13.37
N LYS A 72 6.90 -4.46 14.61
CA LYS A 72 6.95 -5.27 15.82
C LYS A 72 5.86 -6.32 15.66
N ARG A 73 6.21 -7.47 15.08
CA ARG A 73 5.40 -8.68 15.12
C ARG A 73 5.16 -8.97 16.60
N LYS A 74 3.98 -8.61 17.14
CA LYS A 74 3.53 -9.13 18.42
C LYS A 74 3.42 -10.64 18.24
N SER A 75 4.38 -11.38 18.78
CA SER A 75 4.35 -12.83 18.85
C SER A 75 3.13 -13.23 19.67
N PHE A 76 2.02 -13.57 19.00
CA PHE A 76 0.94 -14.31 19.63
C PHE A 76 1.48 -15.72 19.93
N ARG A 77 2.09 -15.90 21.12
CA ARG A 77 2.32 -17.23 21.68
C ARG A 77 0.95 -17.85 21.95
N LYS A 78 0.56 -18.83 21.14
CA LYS A 78 -0.54 -19.74 21.48
C LYS A 78 -0.10 -20.56 22.69
N ASN A 79 -0.64 -20.28 23.87
CA ASN A 79 -0.58 -21.23 24.98
C ASN A 79 -1.64 -22.31 24.72
N SER A 80 -1.20 -23.48 24.27
CA SER A 80 -2.01 -24.69 24.33
C SER A 80 -1.95 -25.23 25.75
N LYS A 81 -3.06 -25.18 26.51
CA LYS A 81 -3.24 -26.02 27.69
C LYS A 81 -4.20 -27.14 27.29
N ILE A 82 -3.63 -28.32 27.09
CA ILE A 82 -4.35 -29.58 27.05
C ILE A 82 -4.56 -29.96 28.51
N ASN A 83 -5.81 -30.11 28.94
CA ASN A 83 -6.21 -30.84 30.13
C ASN A 83 -7.07 -32.01 29.67
#